data_AF-A0A183IQK4-F1
#
_entry.id   AF-A0A183IQK4-F1
#
_cell.length_a   1.000
_cell.length_b   1.000
_cell.length_c   1.000
_cell.angle_alpha   90.00
_cell.angle_beta   90.00
_cell.angle_gamma   90.00
#
_symmetry.space_group_name_H-M   'P 1'
#
loop_
_entity.id
_entity.type
_entity.pdbx_description
1 polymer ?
#
loop_
_entity_poly.entity_id
_entity_poly.type
_entity_poly.pdbx_seq_one_letter_code
_entity_poly.pdbx_strand_id
1 'polypeptide(L)'
;MPYVEEKYKQFLRTEGDVDALASVDLPAAVQLLIHDNRWEKALEMMKQQKKTDILSTYLMRWIQILVEQNEYRKAFEAVAKHDLQLTQENAEAFSSFVAKLYVFQDPEAEMQYWNWASLRDALLHMMKQTKSLKSVGKSHVADVLEKHLLISHLYSLYNALSELSEDGDVGMIRSRISVSLLRYTDVISADKAFYEAGVDCRKLGGKYQGMAFVLLNHFLDIAEAIEENSLEAIDFVDFEGTDIPQNIVLPKTSVISRAGGSSGGGGVMALDFNRYFWGEKHNGFAVLYRNMKHGQLCSAKELHEFLKLASVVEEEYYRHLSKLIKQLSAFGTEGSVVSCSFVRRCAILL
;
A
#
# COMPACT_ATOMS: atom_id res chain seq x y z
N MET A 1 14.81 -13.49 48.80
CA MET A 1 13.66 -13.58 49.74
C MET A 1 12.38 -13.51 48.90
N PRO A 2 11.95 -14.62 48.27
CA PRO A 2 10.98 -14.58 47.18
C PRO A 2 9.59 -14.06 47.61
N TYR A 3 9.13 -14.45 48.81
CA TYR A 3 7.82 -14.07 49.34
C TYR A 3 7.70 -12.55 49.60
N VAL A 4 8.76 -11.90 50.06
CA VAL A 4 8.78 -10.46 50.36
C VAL A 4 8.76 -9.66 49.07
N GLU A 5 9.54 -10.07 48.07
CA GLU A 5 9.53 -9.47 46.73
C GLU A 5 8.14 -9.59 46.07
N GLU A 6 7.48 -10.73 46.20
CA GLU A 6 6.16 -10.96 45.61
C GLU A 6 5.06 -10.12 46.29
N LYS A 7 5.11 -9.98 47.61
CA LYS A 7 4.21 -9.06 48.35
C LYS A 7 4.47 -7.59 48.03
N TYR A 8 5.73 -7.20 47.83
CA TYR A 8 6.09 -5.84 47.42
C TYR A 8 5.60 -5.53 46.00
N LYS A 9 5.72 -6.47 45.06
CA LYS A 9 5.13 -6.35 43.71
C LYS A 9 3.60 -6.19 43.75
N GLN A 10 2.91 -6.95 44.59
CA GLN A 10 1.46 -6.83 44.77
C GLN A 10 1.06 -5.46 45.35
N PHE A 11 1.84 -4.95 46.31
CA PHE A 11 1.65 -3.62 46.87
C PHE A 11 1.80 -2.52 45.81
N LEU A 12 2.91 -2.53 45.06
CA LEU A 12 3.18 -1.56 44.00
C LEU A 12 2.12 -1.59 42.88
N ARG A 13 1.57 -2.78 42.55
CA ARG A 13 0.45 -2.91 41.61
C ARG A 13 -0.84 -2.26 42.12
N THR A 14 -1.06 -2.29 43.44
CA THR A 14 -2.26 -1.71 44.07
C THR A 14 -2.12 -0.19 44.22
N GLU A 15 -0.91 0.28 44.45
CA GLU A 15 -0.61 1.72 44.58
C GLU A 15 -0.54 2.42 43.21
N GLY A 16 -0.23 1.68 42.14
CA GLY A 16 -0.13 2.22 40.78
C GLY A 16 1.19 2.95 40.49
N ASP A 17 2.22 2.77 41.33
CA ASP A 17 3.55 3.33 41.10
C ASP A 17 4.31 2.51 40.05
N VAL A 18 4.16 2.95 38.80
CA VAL A 18 4.70 2.27 37.62
C VAL A 18 6.24 2.35 37.56
N ASP A 19 6.83 3.46 37.98
CA ASP A 19 8.28 3.67 37.89
C ASP A 19 9.03 2.81 38.91
N ALA A 20 8.52 2.73 40.14
CA ALA A 20 9.03 1.81 41.15
C ALA A 20 8.82 0.35 40.74
N LEU A 21 7.66 0.00 40.16
CA LEU A 21 7.39 -1.36 39.69
C LEU A 21 8.30 -1.75 38.51
N ALA A 22 8.61 -0.83 37.61
CA ALA A 22 9.47 -1.08 36.47
C ALA A 22 10.90 -1.47 36.86
N SER A 23 11.37 -1.01 38.02
CA SER A 23 12.69 -1.37 38.56
C SER A 23 12.76 -2.81 39.08
N VAL A 24 11.62 -3.38 39.50
CA VAL A 24 11.53 -4.73 40.11
C VAL A 24 10.96 -5.75 39.12
N ASP A 25 9.99 -5.36 38.30
CA ASP A 25 9.26 -6.22 37.37
C ASP A 25 8.73 -5.40 36.17
N LEU A 26 9.60 -5.17 35.20
CA LEU A 26 9.25 -4.44 33.96
C LEU A 26 8.01 -5.02 33.24
N PRO A 27 7.88 -6.35 33.02
CA PRO A 27 6.67 -6.90 32.40
C PRO A 27 5.39 -6.55 33.15
N ALA A 28 5.39 -6.58 34.48
CA ALA A 28 4.22 -6.22 35.27
C ALA A 28 3.89 -4.72 35.17
N ALA A 29 4.90 -3.84 35.20
CA ALA A 29 4.72 -2.40 35.01
C ALA A 29 4.17 -2.05 33.62
N VAL A 30 4.69 -2.71 32.58
CA VAL A 30 4.20 -2.58 31.21
C VAL A 30 2.75 -3.06 31.08
N GLN A 31 2.39 -4.18 31.72
CA GLN A 31 1.01 -4.68 31.70
C GLN A 31 0.01 -3.70 32.35
N LEU A 32 0.39 -3.03 33.45
CA LEU A 32 -0.46 -1.99 34.05
C LEU A 32 -0.64 -0.81 33.09
N LEU A 33 0.43 -0.33 32.47
CA LEU A 33 0.34 0.75 31.48
C LEU A 33 -0.52 0.38 30.28
N ILE A 34 -0.43 -0.88 29.82
CA ILE A 34 -1.25 -1.41 28.72
C ILE A 34 -2.73 -1.46 29.12
N HIS A 35 -3.03 -1.92 30.34
CA HIS A 35 -4.40 -1.92 30.87
C HIS A 35 -5.00 -0.51 30.87
N ASP A 36 -4.20 0.51 31.19
CA ASP A 36 -4.61 1.91 31.18
C ASP A 36 -4.53 2.56 29.78
N ASN A 37 -4.32 1.78 28.73
CA ASN A 37 -4.18 2.21 27.34
C ASN A 37 -3.02 3.21 27.09
N ARG A 38 -1.99 3.21 27.95
CA ARG A 38 -0.81 4.09 27.88
C ARG A 38 0.37 3.40 27.18
N TRP A 39 0.15 2.97 25.94
CA TRP A 39 1.12 2.21 25.15
C TRP A 39 2.44 2.95 24.88
N GLU A 40 2.38 4.23 24.49
CA GLU A 40 3.58 5.02 24.19
C GLU A 40 4.56 5.07 25.38
N LYS A 41 4.03 5.34 26.57
CA LYS A 41 4.83 5.39 27.81
C LYS A 41 5.38 4.02 28.17
N ALA A 42 4.65 2.94 27.89
CA ALA A 42 5.13 1.58 28.11
C ALA A 42 6.33 1.25 27.20
N LEU A 43 6.25 1.64 25.93
CA LEU A 43 7.33 1.45 24.95
C LEU A 43 8.55 2.31 25.26
N GLU A 44 8.37 3.57 25.68
CA GLU A 44 9.46 4.44 26.12
C GLU A 44 10.20 3.86 27.33
N MET A 45 9.45 3.36 28.32
CA MET A 45 10.01 2.72 29.51
C MET A 45 10.85 1.48 29.15
N MET A 46 10.37 0.65 28.22
CA MET A 46 11.12 -0.50 27.71
C MET A 46 12.38 -0.08 26.94
N LYS A 47 12.30 1.01 26.16
CA LYS A 47 13.44 1.59 25.43
C LYS A 47 14.51 2.11 26.39
N GLN A 48 14.12 2.81 27.46
CA GLN A 48 15.04 3.32 28.49
C GLN A 48 15.78 2.18 29.21
N GLN A 49 15.11 1.07 29.48
CA GLN A 49 15.73 -0.12 30.09
C GLN A 49 16.51 -1.02 29.11
N LYS A 50 16.64 -0.61 27.84
CA LYS A 50 17.39 -1.33 26.77
C LYS A 50 16.96 -2.79 26.57
N LYS A 51 15.71 -3.14 26.85
CA LYS A 51 15.15 -4.49 26.60
C LYS A 51 14.50 -4.58 25.23
N THR A 52 15.32 -4.61 24.18
CA THR A 52 14.89 -4.57 22.77
C THR A 52 14.04 -5.75 22.32
N ASP A 53 14.28 -6.94 22.88
CA ASP A 53 13.59 -8.18 22.48
C ASP A 53 12.12 -8.16 22.94
N ILE A 54 11.92 -7.73 24.19
CA ILE A 54 10.59 -7.57 24.79
C ILE A 54 9.85 -6.41 24.10
N LEU A 55 10.55 -5.30 23.83
CA LEU A 55 9.99 -4.14 23.15
C LEU A 55 9.38 -4.49 21.79
N SER A 56 10.09 -5.27 20.96
CA SER A 56 9.59 -5.66 19.64
C SER A 56 8.30 -6.49 19.73
N THR A 57 8.22 -7.39 20.71
CA THR A 57 7.03 -8.22 20.96
C THR A 57 5.80 -7.37 21.32
N TYR A 58 5.96 -6.44 22.27
CA TYR A 58 4.86 -5.56 22.68
C TYR A 58 4.48 -4.54 21.61
N LEU A 59 5.46 -4.05 20.83
CA LEU A 59 5.22 -3.16 19.69
C LEU A 59 4.37 -3.86 18.62
N MET A 60 4.72 -5.09 18.24
CA MET A 60 3.93 -5.88 17.27
C MET A 60 2.50 -6.13 17.76
N ARG A 61 2.33 -6.42 19.07
CA ARG A 61 1.00 -6.56 19.67
C ARG A 61 0.19 -5.25 19.61
N TRP A 62 0.82 -4.11 19.85
CA TRP A 62 0.14 -2.82 19.77
C TRP A 62 -0.26 -2.47 18.33
N ILE A 63 0.64 -2.72 17.36
CA ILE A 63 0.37 -2.55 15.94
C ILE A 63 -0.83 -3.41 15.53
N GLN A 64 -0.88 -4.67 15.97
CA GLN A 64 -2.02 -5.54 15.69
C GLN A 64 -3.34 -4.93 16.19
N ILE A 65 -3.38 -4.43 17.43
CA ILE A 65 -4.58 -3.80 18.01
C ILE A 65 -4.99 -2.56 17.19
N LEU A 66 -4.02 -1.71 16.82
CA LEU A 66 -4.30 -0.51 16.02
C LEU A 66 -4.81 -0.85 14.62
N VAL A 67 -4.22 -1.85 13.97
CA VAL A 67 -4.65 -2.32 12.65
C VAL A 67 -6.05 -2.92 12.71
N GLU A 68 -6.40 -3.66 13.77
CA GLU A 68 -7.76 -4.15 14.01
C GLU A 68 -8.77 -3.03 14.26
N GLN A 69 -8.32 -1.88 14.77
CA GLN A 69 -9.10 -0.66 14.92
C GLN A 69 -9.11 0.24 13.67
N ASN A 70 -8.50 -0.21 12.57
CA ASN A 70 -8.27 0.58 11.33
C ASN A 70 -7.42 1.85 11.53
N GLU A 71 -6.68 1.95 12.63
CA GLU A 71 -5.80 3.07 12.97
C GLU A 71 -4.39 2.86 12.36
N TYR A 72 -4.35 2.66 11.04
CA TYR A 72 -3.13 2.31 10.30
C TYR A 72 -2.02 3.35 10.45
N ARG A 73 -2.37 4.64 10.32
CA ARG A 73 -1.43 5.76 10.53
C ARG A 73 -0.67 5.64 11.85
N LYS A 74 -1.40 5.53 12.97
CA LYS A 74 -0.80 5.43 14.31
C LYS A 74 0.06 4.18 14.44
N ALA A 75 -0.40 3.06 13.85
CA ALA A 75 0.32 1.79 13.88
C ALA A 75 1.69 1.90 13.19
N PHE A 76 1.75 2.48 11.99
CA PHE A 76 3.00 2.62 11.25
C PHE A 76 3.88 3.76 11.79
N GLU A 77 3.30 4.86 12.29
CA GLU A 77 4.07 5.88 13.00
C GLU A 77 4.78 5.32 14.25
N ALA A 78 4.17 4.36 14.95
CA ALA A 78 4.81 3.68 16.08
C ALA A 78 6.06 2.89 15.64
N VAL A 79 6.02 2.23 14.48
CA VAL A 79 7.18 1.53 13.90
C VAL A 79 8.29 2.50 13.49
N ALA A 80 7.94 3.67 12.96
CA ALA A 80 8.93 4.67 12.61
C ALA A 80 9.61 5.29 13.86
N LYS A 81 8.89 5.39 14.99
CA LYS A 81 9.40 5.96 16.25
C LYS A 81 10.20 4.97 17.10
N HIS A 82 9.86 3.69 17.03
CA HIS A 82 10.45 2.62 17.84
C HIS A 82 11.22 1.63 16.98
N ASP A 83 12.44 1.28 17.39
CA ASP A 83 13.25 0.33 16.62
C ASP A 83 12.71 -1.09 16.75
N LEU A 84 12.02 -1.55 15.71
CA LEU A 84 11.57 -2.93 15.58
C LEU A 84 12.74 -3.82 15.16
N GLN A 85 13.08 -4.83 15.96
CA GLN A 85 14.08 -5.81 15.54
C GLN A 85 13.56 -6.62 14.34
N LEU A 86 14.34 -6.60 13.26
CA LEU A 86 13.98 -7.30 12.02
C LEU A 86 14.28 -8.80 12.13
N THR A 87 13.35 -9.55 12.71
CA THR A 87 13.29 -11.01 12.61
C THR A 87 12.39 -11.42 11.44
N GLN A 88 12.55 -12.64 10.93
CA GLN A 88 11.68 -13.16 9.88
C GLN A 88 10.20 -13.18 10.32
N GLU A 89 9.95 -13.62 11.55
CA GLU A 89 8.61 -13.62 12.15
C GLU A 89 7.98 -12.22 12.21
N ASN A 90 8.74 -11.22 12.65
CA ASN A 90 8.26 -9.84 12.70
C ASN A 90 7.98 -9.28 11.29
N ALA A 91 8.80 -9.63 10.31
CA ALA A 91 8.62 -9.20 8.92
C ALA A 91 7.37 -9.82 8.30
N GLU A 92 7.15 -11.12 8.47
CA GLU A 92 5.95 -11.83 7.99
C GLU A 92 4.67 -11.28 8.65
N ALA A 93 4.70 -11.10 9.97
CA ALA A 93 3.59 -10.49 10.71
C ALA A 93 3.33 -9.05 10.24
N PHE A 94 4.37 -8.26 10.03
CA PHE A 94 4.24 -6.89 9.51
C PHE A 94 3.63 -6.88 8.10
N SER A 95 4.09 -7.73 7.18
CA SER A 95 3.51 -7.89 5.85
C SER A 95 2.02 -8.27 5.91
N SER A 96 1.61 -9.09 6.89
CA SER A 96 0.19 -9.41 7.09
C SER A 96 -0.64 -8.17 7.47
N PHE A 97 -0.06 -7.22 8.23
CA PHE A 97 -0.71 -5.96 8.56
C PHE A 97 -0.81 -5.03 7.34
N VAL A 98 0.24 -4.99 6.51
CA VAL A 98 0.23 -4.21 5.26
C VAL A 98 -0.78 -4.77 4.26
N ALA A 99 -0.91 -6.08 4.15
CA ALA A 99 -1.90 -6.71 3.29
C ALA A 99 -3.34 -6.29 3.65
N LYS A 100 -3.64 -6.05 4.93
CA LYS A 100 -4.94 -5.50 5.36
C LYS A 100 -5.16 -4.07 4.85
N LEU A 101 -4.11 -3.23 4.80
CA LEU A 101 -4.18 -1.89 4.23
C LEU A 101 -4.50 -1.92 2.72
N TYR A 102 -3.98 -2.89 1.97
CA TYR A 102 -4.22 -3.00 0.52
C TYR A 102 -5.69 -3.19 0.16
N VAL A 103 -6.45 -3.84 1.05
CA VAL A 103 -7.89 -4.09 0.91
C VAL A 103 -8.72 -3.00 1.62
N PHE A 104 -8.11 -2.24 2.54
CA PHE A 104 -8.77 -1.18 3.27
C PHE A 104 -9.10 0.01 2.35
N GLN A 105 -10.35 0.47 2.44
CA GLN A 105 -10.82 1.70 1.80
C GLN A 105 -11.19 2.69 2.89
N ASP A 106 -10.33 3.68 3.09
CA ASP A 106 -10.64 4.79 3.99
C ASP A 106 -11.67 5.71 3.32
N PRO A 107 -12.84 5.95 3.94
CA PRO A 107 -13.81 6.90 3.39
C PRO A 107 -13.26 8.33 3.33
N GLU A 108 -12.26 8.67 4.13
CA GLU A 108 -11.64 9.98 4.15
C GLU A 108 -10.42 10.03 3.22
N ALA A 109 -10.53 10.76 2.11
CA ALA A 109 -9.47 10.86 1.10
C ALA A 109 -8.15 11.41 1.67
N GLU A 110 -8.21 12.37 2.60
CA GLU A 110 -7.01 12.91 3.27
C GLU A 110 -6.29 11.83 4.07
N MET A 111 -7.04 10.96 4.75
CA MET A 111 -6.49 9.87 5.55
C MET A 111 -5.87 8.76 4.69
N GLN A 112 -6.34 8.58 3.45
CA GLN A 112 -5.71 7.65 2.51
C GLN A 112 -4.23 7.99 2.30
N TYR A 113 -3.92 9.26 1.97
CA TYR A 113 -2.54 9.71 1.81
C TYR A 113 -1.70 9.41 3.07
N TRP A 114 -2.19 9.80 4.24
CA TRP A 114 -1.44 9.65 5.50
C TRP A 114 -1.18 8.19 5.86
N ASN A 115 -2.14 7.29 5.65
CA ASN A 115 -1.95 5.86 5.89
C ASN A 115 -0.79 5.29 5.04
N TRP A 116 -0.72 5.67 3.76
CA TRP A 116 0.34 5.25 2.84
C TRP A 116 1.69 5.89 3.16
N ALA A 117 1.72 7.18 3.47
CA ALA A 117 2.94 7.90 3.84
C ALA A 117 3.54 7.34 5.14
N SER A 118 2.72 7.06 6.17
CA SER A 118 3.19 6.46 7.42
C SER A 118 3.75 5.06 7.20
N LEU A 119 3.12 4.24 6.35
CA LEU A 119 3.64 2.92 5.97
C LEU A 119 5.00 3.03 5.27
N ARG A 120 5.12 3.93 4.30
CA ARG A 120 6.37 4.19 3.57
C ARG A 120 7.50 4.58 4.51
N ASP A 121 7.24 5.48 5.44
CA ASP A 121 8.24 5.94 6.41
C ASP A 121 8.66 4.82 7.38
N ALA A 122 7.72 4.00 7.84
CA ALA A 122 7.99 2.81 8.65
C ALA A 122 8.87 1.79 7.92
N LEU A 123 8.52 1.47 6.67
CA LEU A 123 9.29 0.55 5.82
C LEU A 123 10.68 1.08 5.51
N LEU A 124 10.82 2.39 5.26
CA LEU A 124 12.12 3.02 5.04
C LEU A 124 13.00 2.93 6.30
N HIS A 125 12.41 3.09 7.49
CA HIS A 125 13.12 2.92 8.76
C HIS A 125 13.61 1.48 8.94
N MET A 126 12.75 0.49 8.71
CA MET A 126 13.10 -0.94 8.74
C MET A 126 14.19 -1.29 7.72
N MET A 127 14.12 -0.75 6.50
CA MET A 127 15.12 -0.97 5.45
C MET A 127 16.49 -0.38 5.79
N LYS A 128 16.54 0.78 6.46
CA LYS A 128 17.81 1.37 6.94
C LYS A 128 18.49 0.48 7.98
N GLN A 129 17.71 -0.15 8.88
CA GLN A 129 18.23 -1.10 9.87
C GLN A 129 18.78 -2.36 9.17
N THR A 130 18.13 -2.83 8.11
CA THR A 130 18.54 -4.01 7.32
C THR A 130 19.92 -3.86 6.69
N LYS A 131 20.29 -2.65 6.23
CA LYS A 131 21.60 -2.36 5.63
C LYS A 131 22.77 -2.48 6.62
N SER A 132 22.50 -2.37 7.93
CA SER A 132 23.51 -2.48 8.98
C SER A 132 23.89 -3.93 9.35
N LEU A 133 22.97 -4.88 9.14
CA LEU A 133 23.19 -6.31 9.46
C LEU A 133 24.15 -6.95 8.44
N LYS A 134 24.95 -7.96 8.81
CA LYS A 134 25.89 -8.68 7.91
C LYS A 134 25.57 -10.17 7.89
N SER A 135 24.65 -10.66 7.04
CA SER A 135 24.50 -12.11 6.78
C SER A 135 23.59 -12.44 5.58
N VAL A 136 23.66 -13.70 5.13
CA VAL A 136 23.18 -14.29 3.85
C VAL A 136 21.66 -14.56 3.80
N GLY A 137 20.93 -14.48 4.92
CA GLY A 137 19.44 -14.56 4.94
C GLY A 137 18.72 -13.28 4.49
N LYS A 138 19.47 -12.29 4.02
CA LYS A 138 19.03 -10.93 3.69
C LYS A 138 18.09 -10.81 2.50
N SER A 139 18.22 -11.67 1.48
CA SER A 139 17.59 -11.39 0.18
C SER A 139 16.08 -11.35 0.32
N HIS A 140 15.45 -12.46 0.70
CA HIS A 140 14.00 -12.56 0.57
C HIS A 140 13.22 -11.56 1.44
N VAL A 141 13.61 -11.38 2.71
CA VAL A 141 12.94 -10.41 3.60
C VAL A 141 13.16 -8.98 3.12
N ALA A 142 14.38 -8.63 2.68
CA ALA A 142 14.65 -7.30 2.15
C ALA A 142 13.90 -7.05 0.82
N ASP A 143 13.83 -8.05 -0.06
CA ASP A 143 13.13 -7.99 -1.34
C ASP A 143 11.62 -7.75 -1.11
N VAL A 144 11.03 -8.47 -0.15
CA VAL A 144 9.63 -8.28 0.25
C VAL A 144 9.40 -6.87 0.81
N LEU A 145 10.24 -6.39 1.73
CA LEU A 145 10.10 -5.05 2.30
C LEU A 145 10.32 -3.94 1.27
N GLU A 146 11.27 -4.12 0.34
CA GLU A 146 11.53 -3.19 -0.75
C GLU A 146 10.32 -3.09 -1.69
N LYS A 147 9.69 -4.22 -2.00
CA LYS A 147 8.46 -4.26 -2.78
C LYS A 147 7.32 -3.50 -2.08
N HIS A 148 7.10 -3.77 -0.80
CA HIS A 148 6.08 -3.04 -0.02
C HIS A 148 6.40 -1.54 0.08
N LEU A 149 7.68 -1.18 0.22
CA LEU A 149 8.12 0.21 0.31
C LEU A 149 7.79 0.97 -0.97
N LEU A 150 8.08 0.36 -2.11
CA LEU A 150 7.78 0.94 -3.40
C LEU A 150 6.27 1.10 -3.63
N ILE A 151 5.48 0.08 -3.34
CA ILE A 151 4.01 0.13 -3.43
C ILE A 151 3.48 1.28 -2.56
N SER A 152 3.95 1.36 -1.30
CA SER A 152 3.52 2.40 -0.36
C SER A 152 3.90 3.81 -0.85
N HIS A 153 5.06 3.95 -1.48
CA HIS A 153 5.50 5.19 -2.07
C HIS A 153 4.61 5.59 -3.27
N LEU A 154 4.37 4.67 -4.20
CA LEU A 154 3.50 4.90 -5.36
C LEU A 154 2.08 5.27 -4.95
N TYR A 155 1.48 4.55 -3.99
CA TYR A 155 0.17 4.92 -3.46
C TYR A 155 0.19 6.26 -2.72
N SER A 156 1.24 6.58 -1.94
CA SER A 156 1.34 7.89 -1.29
C SER A 156 1.35 9.02 -2.32
N LEU A 157 2.11 8.87 -3.41
CA LEU A 157 2.12 9.83 -4.51
C LEU A 157 0.77 9.90 -5.22
N TYR A 158 0.18 8.75 -5.54
CA TYR A 158 -1.13 8.68 -6.20
C TYR A 158 -2.19 9.48 -5.45
N ASN A 159 -2.24 9.31 -4.12
CA ASN A 159 -3.18 10.01 -3.25
C ASN A 159 -2.82 11.49 -3.10
N ALA A 160 -1.53 11.84 -2.96
CA ALA A 160 -1.10 13.24 -2.91
C ALA A 160 -1.46 14.04 -4.17
N LEU A 161 -1.35 13.40 -5.35
CA LEU A 161 -1.72 14.01 -6.63
C LEU A 161 -3.23 14.11 -6.82
N SER A 162 -4.03 13.37 -6.05
CA SER A 162 -5.49 13.42 -6.12
C SER A 162 -6.07 14.74 -5.59
N GLU A 163 -5.32 15.46 -4.74
CA GLU A 163 -5.69 16.79 -4.23
C GLU A 163 -5.36 17.93 -5.21
N LEU A 164 -4.59 17.64 -6.27
CA LEU A 164 -4.17 18.60 -7.27
C LEU A 164 -5.11 18.58 -8.50
N SER A 165 -4.85 19.46 -9.46
CA SER A 165 -5.58 19.49 -10.73
C SER A 165 -5.53 18.13 -11.45
N GLU A 166 -6.69 17.57 -11.81
CA GLU A 166 -6.78 16.33 -12.60
C GLU A 166 -6.37 16.54 -14.07
N ASP A 167 -6.25 17.80 -14.52
CA ASP A 167 -5.91 18.15 -15.90
C ASP A 167 -4.40 18.31 -16.14
N GLY A 168 -3.99 18.06 -17.40
CA GLY A 168 -2.65 18.32 -17.89
C GLY A 168 -1.61 17.30 -17.42
N ASP A 169 -0.39 17.78 -17.12
CA ASP A 169 0.74 16.92 -16.76
C ASP A 169 0.52 16.15 -15.46
N VAL A 170 -0.23 16.72 -14.50
CA VAL A 170 -0.52 16.08 -13.21
C VAL A 170 -1.41 14.85 -13.38
N GLY A 171 -2.49 14.98 -14.16
CA GLY A 171 -3.33 13.84 -14.53
C GLY A 171 -2.56 12.76 -15.28
N MET A 172 -1.65 13.15 -16.17
CA MET A 172 -0.78 12.21 -16.89
C MET A 172 0.16 11.46 -15.93
N ILE A 173 0.78 12.15 -14.98
CA ILE A 173 1.66 11.52 -13.98
C ILE A 173 0.85 10.57 -13.10
N ARG A 174 -0.33 10.98 -12.63
CA ARG A 174 -1.21 10.15 -11.80
C ARG A 174 -1.64 8.87 -12.53
N SER A 175 -2.05 8.97 -13.79
CA SER A 175 -2.40 7.81 -14.61
C SER A 175 -1.21 6.88 -14.86
N ARG A 176 0.00 7.43 -15.04
CA ARG A 176 1.21 6.60 -15.12
C ARG A 176 1.46 5.84 -13.83
N ILE A 177 1.28 6.47 -12.67
CA ILE A 177 1.43 5.82 -11.37
C ILE A 177 0.38 4.70 -11.20
N SER A 178 -0.88 4.93 -11.54
CA SER A 178 -1.91 3.87 -11.42
C SER A 178 -1.66 2.70 -12.35
N VAL A 179 -1.18 2.94 -13.58
CA VAL A 179 -0.75 1.85 -14.47
C VAL A 179 0.52 1.15 -13.96
N SER A 180 1.48 1.87 -13.40
CA SER A 180 2.67 1.29 -12.74
C SER A 180 2.30 0.35 -11.59
N LEU A 181 1.25 0.67 -10.83
CA LEU A 181 0.76 -0.18 -9.74
C LEU A 181 0.30 -1.57 -10.22
N LEU A 182 -0.07 -1.73 -11.51
CA LEU A 182 -0.45 -3.03 -12.08
C LEU A 182 0.66 -4.08 -12.00
N ARG A 183 1.93 -3.66 -11.93
CA ARG A 183 3.12 -4.53 -11.76
C ARG A 183 3.16 -5.24 -10.40
N TYR A 184 2.35 -4.79 -9.46
CA TYR A 184 2.32 -5.27 -8.07
C TYR A 184 1.02 -6.02 -7.73
N THR A 185 0.21 -6.39 -8.73
CA THR A 185 -1.09 -7.08 -8.57
C THR A 185 -0.98 -8.51 -8.03
N ASP A 186 0.23 -9.05 -7.91
CA ASP A 186 0.51 -10.27 -7.15
C ASP A 186 0.55 -10.04 -5.62
N VAL A 187 0.56 -8.78 -5.19
CA VAL A 187 0.62 -8.34 -3.78
C VAL A 187 -0.56 -7.45 -3.40
N ILE A 188 -0.94 -6.51 -4.27
CA ILE A 188 -2.08 -5.60 -4.07
C ILE A 188 -3.35 -6.16 -4.69
N SER A 189 -4.51 -5.63 -4.31
CA SER A 189 -5.79 -6.07 -4.86
C SER A 189 -5.89 -5.76 -6.36
N ALA A 190 -5.93 -6.80 -7.19
CA ALA A 190 -5.96 -6.68 -8.63
C ALA A 190 -7.20 -5.92 -9.12
N ASP A 191 -8.38 -6.21 -8.56
CA ASP A 191 -9.64 -5.53 -8.90
C ASP A 191 -9.54 -4.01 -8.70
N LYS A 192 -8.98 -3.57 -7.58
CA LYS A 192 -8.76 -2.15 -7.28
C LYS A 192 -7.77 -1.52 -8.27
N ALA A 193 -6.63 -2.17 -8.48
CA ALA A 193 -5.57 -1.64 -9.33
C ALA A 193 -6.01 -1.47 -10.80
N PHE A 194 -6.68 -2.49 -11.37
CA PHE A 194 -7.20 -2.42 -12.74
C PHE A 194 -8.33 -1.40 -12.89
N TYR A 195 -9.22 -1.30 -11.90
CA TYR A 195 -10.27 -0.27 -11.91
C TYR A 195 -9.71 1.15 -11.86
N GLU A 196 -8.82 1.44 -10.91
CA GLU A 196 -8.21 2.77 -10.75
C GLU A 196 -7.43 3.18 -12.00
N ALA A 197 -6.58 2.29 -12.53
CA ALA A 197 -5.81 2.55 -13.75
C ALA A 197 -6.72 2.78 -14.97
N GLY A 198 -7.75 1.94 -15.13
CA GLY A 198 -8.71 2.07 -16.23
C GLY A 198 -9.51 3.38 -16.17
N VAL A 199 -9.95 3.80 -14.99
CA VAL A 199 -10.67 5.07 -14.79
C VAL A 199 -9.77 6.26 -15.10
N ASP A 200 -8.52 6.25 -14.64
CA ASP A 200 -7.57 7.34 -14.89
C ASP A 200 -7.23 7.47 -16.39
N CYS A 201 -6.99 6.35 -17.08
CA CYS A 201 -6.78 6.36 -18.53
C CYS A 201 -8.02 6.85 -19.29
N ARG A 202 -9.23 6.48 -18.84
CA ARG A 202 -10.49 6.93 -19.42
C ARG A 202 -10.66 8.44 -19.30
N LYS A 203 -10.29 9.02 -18.15
CA LYS A 203 -10.34 10.46 -17.89
C LYS A 203 -9.39 11.23 -18.83
N LEU A 204 -8.17 10.74 -19.04
CA LEU A 204 -7.22 11.38 -19.95
C LEU A 204 -7.67 11.37 -21.42
N GLY A 205 -8.40 10.32 -21.82
CA GLY A 205 -8.97 10.19 -23.15
C GLY A 205 -7.94 10.21 -24.30
N GLY A 206 -8.40 10.55 -25.50
CA GLY A 206 -7.55 10.54 -26.70
C GLY A 206 -6.90 9.17 -26.94
N LYS A 207 -5.56 9.15 -26.98
CA LYS A 207 -4.75 7.93 -27.17
C LYS A 207 -4.81 6.93 -26.01
N TYR A 208 -5.39 7.29 -24.86
CA TYR A 208 -5.50 6.41 -23.70
C TYR A 208 -6.85 5.65 -23.63
N GLN A 209 -7.76 5.90 -24.59
CA GLN A 209 -9.07 5.25 -24.62
C GLN A 209 -8.97 3.74 -24.86
N GLY A 210 -8.07 3.28 -25.74
CA GLY A 210 -7.85 1.85 -25.98
C GLY A 210 -7.34 1.14 -24.72
N MET A 211 -6.39 1.75 -24.02
CA MET A 211 -5.88 1.26 -22.74
C MET A 211 -6.98 1.20 -21.67
N ALA A 212 -7.77 2.27 -21.54
CA ALA A 212 -8.88 2.29 -20.60
C ALA A 212 -9.86 1.13 -20.86
N PHE A 213 -10.15 0.84 -22.14
CA PHE A 213 -11.02 -0.27 -22.51
C PHE A 213 -10.44 -1.63 -22.09
N VAL A 214 -9.17 -1.91 -22.40
CA VAL A 214 -8.52 -3.17 -22.01
C VAL A 214 -8.49 -3.35 -20.49
N LEU A 215 -8.06 -2.32 -19.75
CA LEU A 215 -7.95 -2.39 -18.29
C LEU A 215 -9.31 -2.54 -17.60
N LEU A 216 -10.34 -1.83 -18.07
CA LEU A 216 -11.68 -1.92 -17.50
C LEU A 216 -12.38 -3.24 -17.83
N ASN A 217 -12.16 -3.82 -19.02
CA ASN A 217 -12.69 -5.14 -19.32
C ASN A 217 -12.02 -6.20 -18.45
N HIS A 218 -10.70 -6.16 -18.31
CA HIS A 218 -10.00 -7.10 -17.44
C HIS A 218 -10.40 -6.96 -15.96
N PHE A 219 -10.72 -5.74 -15.51
CA PHE A 219 -11.35 -5.53 -14.21
C PHE A 219 -12.68 -6.27 -14.07
N LEU A 220 -13.53 -6.28 -15.10
CA LEU A 220 -14.79 -7.03 -15.08
C LEU A 220 -14.53 -8.53 -14.99
N ASP A 221 -13.58 -9.06 -15.76
CA ASP A 221 -13.19 -10.47 -15.69
C ASP A 221 -12.71 -10.85 -14.28
N ILE A 222 -11.91 -9.98 -13.63
CA ILE A 222 -11.48 -10.15 -12.24
C ILE A 222 -12.67 -10.07 -11.27
N ALA A 223 -13.61 -9.16 -11.48
CA ALA A 223 -14.79 -9.02 -10.62
C ALA A 223 -15.67 -10.28 -10.70
N GLU A 224 -15.91 -10.80 -11.90
CA GLU A 224 -16.62 -12.07 -12.12
C GLU A 224 -15.88 -13.24 -11.48
N ALA A 225 -14.56 -13.32 -11.65
CA ALA A 225 -13.71 -14.34 -11.02
C ALA A 225 -13.73 -14.30 -9.49
N ILE A 226 -13.89 -13.11 -8.88
CA ILE A 226 -14.07 -12.95 -7.43
C ILE A 226 -15.43 -13.49 -6.99
N GLU A 227 -16.49 -13.24 -7.76
CA GLU A 227 -17.84 -13.75 -7.47
C GLU A 227 -17.92 -15.27 -7.61
N GLU A 228 -17.26 -15.84 -8.61
CA GLU A 228 -17.19 -17.28 -8.86
C GLU A 228 -16.10 -17.98 -8.03
N ASN A 229 -15.23 -17.22 -7.37
CA ASN A 229 -14.05 -17.69 -6.64
C ASN A 229 -13.17 -18.65 -7.49
N SER A 230 -13.01 -18.32 -8.77
CA SER A 230 -12.27 -19.13 -9.76
C SER A 230 -11.42 -18.25 -10.66
N LEU A 231 -10.13 -18.57 -10.77
CA LEU A 231 -9.18 -17.89 -11.67
C LEU A 231 -9.25 -18.39 -13.12
N GLU A 232 -9.95 -19.49 -13.38
CA GLU A 232 -10.00 -20.13 -14.71
C GLU A 232 -10.71 -19.26 -15.77
N ALA A 233 -11.52 -18.30 -15.32
CA ALA A 233 -12.26 -17.38 -16.19
C ALA A 233 -11.45 -16.17 -16.66
N ILE A 234 -10.27 -15.92 -16.10
CA ILE A 234 -9.48 -14.71 -16.40
C ILE A 234 -8.50 -14.96 -17.55
N ASP A 235 -8.68 -14.24 -18.65
CA ASP A 235 -7.74 -14.23 -19.77
C ASP A 235 -6.67 -13.13 -19.60
N PHE A 236 -5.39 -13.52 -19.74
CA PHE A 236 -4.23 -12.63 -19.67
C PHE A 236 -3.54 -12.41 -21.02
N VAL A 237 -4.12 -12.88 -22.13
CA VAL A 237 -3.55 -12.77 -23.48
C VAL A 237 -3.17 -11.32 -23.83
N ASP A 238 -4.00 -10.35 -23.44
CA ASP A 238 -3.75 -8.93 -23.70
C ASP A 238 -2.52 -8.36 -22.96
N PHE A 239 -2.02 -9.09 -21.96
CA PHE A 239 -0.87 -8.71 -21.13
C PHE A 239 0.37 -9.57 -21.38
N GLU A 240 0.35 -10.48 -22.36
CA GLU A 240 1.53 -11.27 -22.74
C GLU A 240 2.71 -10.38 -23.13
N GLY A 241 3.89 -10.67 -22.59
CA GLY A 241 5.11 -9.88 -22.84
C GLY A 241 5.14 -8.52 -22.13
N THR A 242 4.18 -8.25 -21.23
CA THR A 242 4.26 -7.17 -20.27
C THR A 242 4.83 -7.67 -18.94
N ASP A 243 5.09 -6.76 -18.02
CA ASP A 243 5.56 -7.07 -16.67
C ASP A 243 4.44 -7.06 -15.62
N ILE A 244 3.18 -7.08 -16.07
CA ILE A 244 2.00 -7.28 -15.23
C ILE A 244 1.95 -8.77 -14.82
N PRO A 245 1.90 -9.08 -13.51
CA PRO A 245 1.79 -10.45 -13.03
C PRO A 245 0.52 -11.16 -13.53
N GLN A 246 0.66 -12.40 -13.99
CA GLN A 246 -0.46 -13.28 -14.32
C GLN A 246 -0.94 -14.09 -13.09
N ASN A 247 -0.09 -14.21 -12.07
CA ASN A 247 -0.42 -14.88 -10.82
C ASN A 247 -0.98 -13.86 -9.81
N ILE A 248 -2.27 -13.55 -9.95
CA ILE A 248 -2.96 -12.64 -9.03
C ILE A 248 -3.58 -13.41 -7.85
N VAL A 249 -3.66 -12.75 -6.69
CA VAL A 249 -4.37 -13.28 -5.51
C VAL A 249 -5.77 -12.68 -5.48
N LEU A 250 -6.80 -13.51 -5.66
CA LEU A 250 -8.18 -13.02 -5.60
C LEU A 250 -8.57 -12.66 -4.15
N PRO A 251 -9.11 -11.45 -3.90
CA PRO A 251 -9.69 -11.12 -2.61
C PRO A 251 -10.98 -11.91 -2.38
N LYS A 252 -11.33 -12.17 -1.11
CA LYS A 252 -12.58 -12.86 -0.75
C LYS A 252 -13.85 -12.09 -1.13
N THR A 253 -13.75 -10.78 -1.27
CA THR A 253 -14.84 -9.88 -1.69
C THR A 253 -14.23 -8.74 -2.49
N SER A 254 -14.88 -8.33 -3.58
CA SER A 254 -14.40 -7.20 -4.38
C SER A 254 -14.32 -5.93 -3.52
N VAL A 255 -13.18 -5.25 -3.63
CA VAL A 255 -12.87 -4.00 -2.96
C VAL A 255 -13.70 -2.86 -3.56
N ILE A 256 -13.96 -2.88 -4.86
CA ILE A 256 -14.68 -1.81 -5.56
C ILE A 256 -16.21 -1.94 -5.43
N SER A 257 -16.75 -3.16 -5.30
CA SER A 257 -18.20 -3.39 -5.18
C SER A 257 -18.90 -2.63 -4.03
N ARG A 258 -18.16 -2.30 -2.95
CA ARG A 258 -18.68 -1.52 -1.80
C ARG A 258 -18.66 0.00 -1.98
N ALA A 259 -17.90 0.53 -2.94
CA ALA A 259 -17.76 1.97 -3.16
C ALA A 259 -18.82 2.57 -4.11
N GLY A 260 -19.63 1.73 -4.77
CA GLY A 260 -20.70 2.15 -5.70
C GLY A 260 -22.07 2.40 -5.06
N GLY A 261 -22.17 2.35 -3.73
CA GLY A 261 -23.43 2.35 -2.99
C GLY A 261 -24.04 3.72 -2.66
N SER A 262 -23.78 4.79 -3.41
CA SER A 262 -24.56 6.04 -3.24
C SER A 262 -24.38 7.03 -4.39
N SER A 263 -25.07 6.78 -5.51
CA SER A 263 -25.90 7.76 -6.23
C SER A 263 -26.15 7.30 -7.66
N GLY A 264 -27.42 7.05 -7.97
CA GLY A 264 -27.89 6.75 -9.32
C GLY A 264 -28.22 5.28 -9.51
N GLY A 265 -29.42 4.89 -9.11
CA GLY A 265 -30.01 3.62 -9.50
C GLY A 265 -30.09 3.52 -11.02
N GLY A 266 -29.17 2.75 -11.59
CA GLY A 266 -29.26 2.16 -12.90
C GLY A 266 -28.59 0.82 -12.73
N GLY A 267 -29.37 -0.24 -12.56
CA GLY A 267 -28.82 -1.59 -12.67
C GLY A 267 -27.97 -1.64 -13.94
N VAL A 268 -26.76 -2.19 -13.83
CA VAL A 268 -25.96 -2.52 -15.00
C VAL A 268 -26.79 -3.55 -15.76
N MET A 269 -27.67 -3.07 -16.65
CA MET A 269 -28.22 -3.91 -17.69
C MET A 269 -27.01 -4.30 -18.49
N ALA A 270 -26.56 -5.55 -18.32
CA ALA A 270 -25.70 -6.21 -19.28
C ALA A 270 -26.25 -5.82 -20.66
N LEU A 271 -25.47 -5.00 -21.38
CA LEU A 271 -25.81 -4.53 -22.70
C LEU A 271 -25.66 -5.75 -23.60
N ASP A 272 -26.73 -6.55 -23.62
CA ASP A 272 -26.79 -7.77 -24.42
C ASP A 272 -26.60 -7.37 -25.87
N PHE A 273 -25.44 -7.72 -26.45
CA PHE A 273 -25.08 -7.41 -27.83
C PHE A 273 -26.18 -7.89 -28.80
N ASN A 274 -26.93 -8.92 -28.40
CA ASN A 274 -28.07 -9.45 -29.11
C ASN A 274 -29.26 -8.47 -29.25
N ARG A 275 -29.33 -7.39 -28.47
CA ARG A 275 -30.43 -6.42 -28.55
C ARG A 275 -30.11 -5.14 -29.31
N TYR A 276 -28.83 -4.81 -29.48
CA TYR A 276 -28.42 -3.47 -29.96
C TYR A 276 -27.53 -3.48 -31.21
N PHE A 277 -27.01 -4.63 -31.64
CA PHE A 277 -26.07 -4.71 -32.78
C PHE A 277 -26.66 -5.36 -34.05
N TRP A 278 -27.99 -5.35 -34.20
CA TRP A 278 -28.66 -5.73 -35.44
C TRP A 278 -29.08 -4.47 -36.20
N GLY A 279 -28.47 -4.25 -37.37
CA GLY A 279 -28.82 -3.18 -38.31
C GLY A 279 -28.87 -3.72 -39.73
N GLU A 280 -29.39 -2.93 -40.68
CA GLU A 280 -29.51 -3.37 -42.07
C GLU A 280 -28.15 -3.81 -42.65
N LYS A 281 -28.16 -4.94 -43.38
CA LYS A 281 -27.01 -5.58 -44.03
C LYS A 281 -25.90 -6.12 -43.11
N HIS A 282 -26.21 -6.54 -41.87
CA HIS A 282 -25.22 -7.11 -40.93
C HIS A 282 -24.06 -6.15 -40.54
N ASN A 283 -24.24 -4.84 -40.71
CA ASN A 283 -23.22 -3.86 -40.38
C ASN A 283 -22.80 -3.90 -38.90
N GLY A 284 -23.74 -4.19 -37.98
CA GLY A 284 -23.42 -4.31 -36.55
C GLY A 284 -22.46 -5.46 -36.24
N PHE A 285 -22.59 -6.60 -36.94
CA PHE A 285 -21.64 -7.72 -36.83
C PHE A 285 -20.27 -7.34 -37.38
N ALA A 286 -20.20 -6.69 -38.55
CA ALA A 286 -18.94 -6.25 -39.14
C ALA A 286 -18.21 -5.20 -38.28
N VAL A 287 -18.97 -4.30 -37.63
CA VAL A 287 -18.45 -3.30 -36.69
C VAL A 287 -17.97 -3.94 -35.41
N LEU A 288 -18.74 -4.87 -34.81
CA LEU A 288 -18.30 -5.64 -33.64
C LEU A 288 -17.05 -6.46 -33.94
N TYR A 289 -17.05 -7.20 -35.03
CA TYR A 289 -15.92 -8.05 -35.42
C TYR A 289 -14.66 -7.22 -35.70
N ARG A 290 -14.81 -6.07 -36.38
CA ARG A 290 -13.70 -5.13 -36.61
C ARG A 290 -13.24 -4.49 -35.30
N ASN A 291 -14.15 -4.09 -34.42
CA ASN A 291 -13.82 -3.48 -33.13
C ASN A 291 -13.21 -4.48 -32.16
N MET A 292 -13.64 -5.73 -32.13
CA MET A 292 -13.02 -6.77 -31.31
C MET A 292 -11.63 -7.11 -31.87
N LYS A 293 -11.52 -7.35 -33.18
CA LYS A 293 -10.26 -7.73 -33.82
C LYS A 293 -9.23 -6.60 -33.87
N HIS A 294 -9.61 -5.37 -34.20
CA HIS A 294 -8.70 -4.22 -34.16
C HIS A 294 -8.57 -3.61 -32.77
N GLY A 295 -9.63 -3.62 -31.95
CA GLY A 295 -9.57 -3.11 -30.59
C GLY A 295 -8.62 -3.90 -29.72
N GLN A 296 -8.69 -5.24 -29.70
CA GLN A 296 -7.75 -6.05 -28.92
C GLN A 296 -6.31 -5.89 -29.44
N LEU A 297 -6.08 -6.05 -30.75
CA LEU A 297 -4.73 -5.99 -31.32
C LEU A 297 -4.07 -4.59 -31.27
N CYS A 298 -4.82 -3.51 -31.47
CA CYS A 298 -4.27 -2.16 -31.40
C CYS A 298 -4.16 -1.66 -29.95
N SER A 299 -5.15 -1.96 -29.10
CA SER A 299 -5.09 -1.54 -27.70
C SER A 299 -4.02 -2.29 -26.93
N ALA A 300 -3.80 -3.59 -27.18
CA ALA A 300 -2.69 -4.33 -26.57
C ALA A 300 -1.32 -3.81 -27.01
N LYS A 301 -1.18 -3.40 -28.28
CA LYS A 301 0.07 -2.76 -28.76
C LYS A 301 0.29 -1.38 -28.15
N GLU A 302 -0.72 -0.54 -28.09
CA GLU A 302 -0.66 0.77 -27.44
C GLU A 302 -0.38 0.65 -25.94
N LEU A 303 -0.96 -0.35 -25.29
CA LEU A 303 -0.69 -0.71 -23.90
C LEU A 303 0.75 -1.14 -23.69
N HIS A 304 1.26 -2.04 -24.53
CA HIS A 304 2.65 -2.49 -24.48
C HIS A 304 3.64 -1.32 -24.65
N GLU A 305 3.41 -0.44 -25.63
CA GLU A 305 4.24 0.75 -25.83
C GLU A 305 4.18 1.70 -24.62
N PHE A 306 3.01 1.89 -24.02
CA PHE A 306 2.87 2.70 -22.84
C PHE A 306 3.55 2.09 -21.62
N LEU A 307 3.41 0.79 -21.37
CA LEU A 307 4.09 0.11 -20.26
C LEU A 307 5.62 0.19 -20.43
N LYS A 308 6.11 0.14 -21.66
CA LYS A 308 7.53 0.41 -21.95
C LYS A 308 7.93 1.83 -21.57
N LEU A 309 7.11 2.83 -21.90
CA LEU A 309 7.35 4.23 -21.50
C LEU A 309 7.24 4.42 -19.98
N ALA A 310 6.28 3.77 -19.32
CA ALA A 310 6.12 3.78 -17.87
C ALA A 310 7.33 3.16 -17.18
N SER A 311 7.87 2.06 -17.72
CA SER A 311 9.12 1.44 -17.24
C SER A 311 10.30 2.40 -17.29
N VAL A 312 10.42 3.19 -18.38
CA VAL A 312 11.48 4.22 -18.50
C VAL A 312 11.28 5.33 -17.47
N VAL A 313 10.04 5.75 -17.23
CA VAL A 313 9.72 6.76 -16.20
C VAL A 313 10.06 6.23 -14.80
N GLU A 314 9.75 4.97 -14.50
CA GLU A 314 10.15 4.33 -13.25
C GLU A 314 11.66 4.29 -13.10
N GLU A 315 12.40 3.85 -14.12
CA GLU A 315 13.88 3.84 -14.10
C GLU A 315 14.47 5.23 -13.86
N GLU A 316 13.91 6.27 -14.50
CA GLU A 316 14.30 7.65 -14.24
C GLU A 316 13.94 8.08 -12.82
N TYR A 317 12.75 7.71 -12.33
CA TYR A 317 12.30 8.00 -10.98
C TYR A 317 13.25 7.37 -9.94
N TYR A 318 13.61 6.09 -10.07
CA TYR A 318 14.60 5.42 -9.21
C TYR A 318 15.97 6.10 -9.23
N ARG A 319 16.38 6.57 -10.41
CA ARG A 319 17.65 7.30 -10.58
C ARG A 319 17.62 8.63 -9.82
N HIS A 320 16.50 9.35 -9.84
CA HIS A 320 16.33 10.60 -9.09
C HIS A 320 16.21 10.35 -7.58
N LEU A 321 15.39 9.38 -7.17
CA LEU A 321 15.25 8.98 -5.77
C LEU A 321 16.60 8.55 -5.18
N SER A 322 17.38 7.75 -5.90
CA SER A 322 18.73 7.33 -5.46
C SER A 322 19.70 8.49 -5.34
N LYS A 323 19.63 9.49 -6.23
CA LYS A 323 20.42 10.73 -6.13
C LYS A 323 20.00 11.55 -4.91
N LEU A 324 18.71 11.70 -4.67
CA LEU A 324 18.15 12.43 -3.52
C LEU A 324 18.54 11.76 -2.19
N ILE A 325 18.43 10.43 -2.09
CA ILE A 325 18.86 9.68 -0.91
C ILE A 325 20.36 9.89 -0.64
N LYS A 326 21.20 9.90 -1.68
CA LYS A 326 22.63 10.20 -1.54
C LYS A 326 22.88 11.64 -1.09
N GLN A 327 22.14 12.61 -1.62
CA GLN A 327 22.24 14.01 -1.20
C GLN A 327 21.79 14.21 0.25
N LEU A 328 20.66 13.63 0.65
CA LEU A 328 20.15 13.67 2.03
C LEU A 328 21.13 13.01 3.01
N SER A 329 21.83 11.94 2.60
CA SER A 329 22.90 11.34 3.41
C SER A 329 24.14 12.24 3.58
N ALA A 330 24.34 13.21 2.67
CA ALA A 330 25.42 14.19 2.76
C ALA A 330 25.05 15.43 3.60
N PHE A 331 23.77 15.71 3.83
CA PHE A 331 23.30 16.82 4.67
C PHE A 331 23.36 16.53 6.18
N GLY A 332 23.77 15.33 6.59
CA GLY A 332 23.80 14.89 7.99
C GLY A 332 24.88 15.50 8.89
N THR A 333 25.67 16.49 8.44
CA THR A 333 26.83 16.97 9.19
C THR A 333 26.90 18.46 9.50
N GLU A 334 25.99 19.32 9.04
CA GLU A 334 26.10 20.74 9.36
C GLU A 334 24.77 21.40 9.73
N GLY A 335 24.70 21.87 10.99
CA GLY A 335 24.07 23.13 11.34
C GLY A 335 22.55 23.13 11.46
N SER A 336 22.09 23.33 12.70
CA SER A 336 20.73 23.75 13.04
C SER A 336 20.21 24.88 12.15
N VAL A 337 18.89 24.88 11.91
CA VAL A 337 18.08 25.95 11.29
C VAL A 337 17.82 25.81 9.78
N VAL A 338 17.13 24.74 9.38
CA VAL A 338 16.19 24.79 8.24
C VAL A 338 14.89 24.08 8.63
N SER A 339 14.27 24.61 9.70
CA SER A 339 12.93 24.22 10.11
C SER A 339 11.93 25.24 9.59
N CYS A 340 10.85 24.73 9.02
CA CYS A 340 9.51 25.31 8.96
C CYS A 340 9.04 25.83 7.58
N SER A 341 7.92 25.24 7.13
CA SER A 341 7.08 25.51 5.95
C SER A 341 7.48 24.88 4.60
N PHE A 342 8.62 25.19 3.99
CA PHE A 342 8.89 24.76 2.60
C PHE A 342 9.27 23.26 2.49
N VAL A 343 10.06 22.75 3.44
CA VAL A 343 10.45 21.33 3.51
C VAL A 343 9.22 20.44 3.77
N ARG A 344 8.21 20.92 4.50
CA ARG A 344 6.99 20.14 4.75
C ARG A 344 6.18 19.90 3.48
N ARG A 345 6.10 20.85 2.54
CA ARG A 345 5.34 20.65 1.29
C ARG A 345 6.06 19.80 0.26
N CYS A 346 7.39 19.90 0.15
CA CYS A 346 8.15 19.00 -0.72
C CYS A 346 8.31 17.59 -0.13
N ALA A 347 8.32 17.44 1.20
CA ALA A 347 8.32 16.13 1.87
C ALA A 347 6.93 15.46 1.89
N ILE A 348 5.86 16.16 1.48
CA ILE A 348 4.53 15.56 1.25
C ILE A 348 4.46 14.84 -0.11
N LEU A 349 5.45 15.06 -0.99
CA LEU A 349 5.58 14.40 -2.29
C LEU A 349 6.78 13.43 -2.37
N LEU A 350 7.45 13.15 -1.25
CA LEU A 350 8.54 12.18 -1.12
C LEU A 350 8.17 11.20 -0.04
#